data_AF-A0A3B9VDS6-F1
#
_entry.id   AF-A0A3B9VDS6-F1
#
_cell.length_a   1.000
_cell.length_b   1.000
_cell.length_c   1.000
_cell.angle_alpha   90.00
_cell.angle_beta   90.00
_cell.angle_gamma   90.00
#
_symmetry.space_group_name_H-M   'P 1'
#
loop_
_entity.id
_entity.type
_entity.pdbx_description
1 polymer ?
#
loop_
_entity_poly.entity_id
_entity_poly.type
_entity_poly.pdbx_seq_one_letter_code
_entity_poly.pdbx_strand_id
1 'polypeptide(L)'
;DVKAAIGTAFRFSSADMVYSIDVMKKMGIIVPKGKTVGQYDVLRPYVISGLTYGFEKYAKNILTEIYNKPLKQLSDETSMRAIENYLKKSEKIYLMHNQNDFILKEGDINYFKQVFGDRAYIYPYGGHCGNMDHKDNVAVVQKLFKLK
;
A
#
# COMPACT_ATOMS: atom_id res chain seq x y z
N ASP A 1 -21.61 -2.66 6.23
CA ASP A 1 -21.29 -4.05 5.86
C ASP A 1 -19.94 -4.18 5.13
N VAL A 2 -19.80 -3.70 3.89
CA VAL A 2 -18.55 -3.80 3.07
C VAL A 2 -17.26 -3.31 3.76
N LYS A 3 -17.30 -2.22 4.54
CA LYS A 3 -16.14 -1.70 5.28
C LYS A 3 -15.55 -2.73 6.26
N ALA A 4 -16.40 -3.54 6.88
CA ALA A 4 -15.96 -4.59 7.81
C ALA A 4 -15.28 -5.75 7.06
N ALA A 5 -15.80 -6.12 5.88
CA ALA A 5 -15.19 -7.13 5.02
C ALA A 5 -13.79 -6.69 4.53
N ILE A 6 -13.64 -5.44 4.08
CA ILE A 6 -12.34 -4.87 3.67
C ILE A 6 -11.36 -4.88 4.86
N GLY A 7 -11.78 -4.40 6.03
CA GLY A 7 -10.94 -4.40 7.22
C GLY A 7 -10.52 -5.80 7.66
N THR A 8 -11.40 -6.77 7.51
CA THR A 8 -11.15 -8.18 7.83
C THR A 8 -10.16 -8.80 6.84
N ALA A 9 -10.37 -8.60 5.54
CA ALA A 9 -9.45 -9.06 4.49
C ALA A 9 -8.05 -8.46 4.70
N PHE A 10 -7.96 -7.15 4.94
CA PHE A 10 -6.70 -6.48 5.25
C PHE A 10 -6.03 -7.05 6.51
N ARG A 11 -6.82 -7.39 7.54
CA ARG A 11 -6.30 -8.01 8.76
C ARG A 11 -5.69 -9.38 8.50
N PHE A 12 -6.33 -10.21 7.68
CA PHE A 12 -5.78 -11.50 7.27
C PHE A 12 -4.49 -11.32 6.46
N SER A 13 -4.47 -10.44 5.46
CA SER A 13 -3.27 -10.15 4.67
C SER A 13 -2.11 -9.65 5.55
N SER A 14 -2.39 -8.76 6.51
CA SER A 14 -1.36 -8.30 7.44
C SER A 14 -0.84 -9.42 8.35
N ALA A 15 -1.69 -10.33 8.81
CA ALA A 15 -1.27 -11.47 9.63
C ALA A 15 -0.36 -12.43 8.83
N ASP A 16 -0.71 -12.68 7.57
CA ASP A 16 0.07 -13.53 6.67
C ASP A 16 1.44 -12.94 6.35
N MET A 17 1.53 -11.62 6.10
CA MET A 17 2.82 -10.93 5.93
C MET A 17 3.72 -11.06 7.16
N VAL A 18 3.16 -10.85 8.36
CA VAL A 18 3.89 -10.98 9.62
C VAL A 18 4.41 -12.40 9.79
N TYR A 19 3.55 -13.40 9.57
CA TYR A 19 3.93 -14.81 9.65
C TYR A 19 5.04 -15.18 8.67
N SER A 20 4.85 -14.85 7.39
CA SER A 20 5.79 -15.20 6.33
C SER A 20 7.18 -14.61 6.59
N ILE A 21 7.23 -13.33 6.95
CA ILE A 21 8.50 -12.68 7.28
C ILE A 21 9.14 -13.31 8.51
N ASP A 22 8.37 -13.55 9.57
CA ASP A 22 8.89 -14.11 10.80
C ASP A 22 9.47 -15.52 10.60
N VAL A 23 8.82 -16.36 9.79
CA VAL A 23 9.34 -17.68 9.37
C VAL A 23 10.63 -17.54 8.56
N MET A 24 10.64 -16.65 7.56
CA MET A 24 11.79 -16.49 6.65
C MET A 24 13.02 -15.89 7.35
N LYS A 25 12.79 -14.91 8.24
CA LYS A 25 13.85 -14.15 8.92
C LYS A 25 14.15 -14.66 10.33
N LYS A 26 13.33 -15.59 10.85
CA LYS A 26 13.44 -16.15 12.21
C LYS A 26 13.46 -15.06 13.29
N MET A 27 12.60 -14.04 13.16
CA MET A 27 12.60 -12.87 14.05
C MET A 27 12.12 -13.22 15.46
N GLY A 28 11.26 -14.23 15.59
CA GLY A 28 10.71 -14.67 16.86
C GLY A 28 9.46 -13.90 17.29
N ILE A 29 8.71 -13.31 16.34
CA ILE A 29 7.58 -12.41 16.64
C ILE A 29 6.30 -13.19 16.92
N ILE A 30 5.96 -14.15 16.05
CA ILE A 30 4.79 -15.02 16.19
C ILE A 30 5.16 -16.50 16.21
N VAL A 31 6.25 -16.88 15.54
CA VAL A 31 6.87 -18.19 15.60
C VAL A 31 7.97 -18.15 16.66
N PRO A 32 8.01 -19.07 17.63
CA PRO A 32 9.05 -19.09 18.66
C PRO A 32 10.46 -19.13 18.06
N LYS A 33 11.41 -18.42 18.69
CA LYS A 33 12.82 -18.45 18.27
C LYS A 33 13.33 -19.90 18.27
N GLY A 34 14.02 -20.28 17.19
CA GLY A 34 14.55 -21.64 17.01
C GLY A 34 13.54 -22.67 16.48
N LYS A 35 12.24 -22.36 16.38
CA LYS A 35 11.26 -23.25 15.75
C LYS A 35 11.41 -23.18 14.22
N THR A 36 11.68 -24.32 13.60
CA THR A 36 11.51 -24.51 12.15
C THR A 36 10.10 -25.01 11.90
N VAL A 37 9.34 -24.28 11.07
CA VAL A 37 7.98 -24.67 10.69
C VAL A 37 8.04 -25.65 9.53
N GLY A 38 7.50 -26.86 9.72
CA GLY A 38 7.42 -27.92 8.71
C GLY A 38 6.09 -27.94 7.96
N GLN A 39 6.03 -28.70 6.86
CA GLN A 39 4.85 -28.83 6.00
C GLN A 39 3.59 -29.35 6.74
N TYR A 40 3.78 -30.10 7.82
CA TYR A 40 2.71 -30.73 8.61
C TYR A 40 2.48 -30.07 9.98
N ASP A 41 3.16 -28.96 10.27
CA ASP A 41 2.96 -28.25 11.54
C ASP A 41 1.57 -27.59 11.59
N VAL A 42 0.95 -27.61 12.77
CA VAL A 42 -0.32 -26.94 13.00
C VAL A 42 -0.10 -25.42 13.12
N LEU A 43 -0.57 -24.67 12.12
CA LEU A 43 -0.34 -23.22 12.03
C LEU A 43 -1.36 -22.36 12.80
N ARG A 44 -2.44 -22.95 13.33
CA ARG A 44 -3.53 -22.24 14.00
C ARG A 44 -3.04 -21.25 15.08
N PRO A 45 -2.06 -21.60 15.95
CA PRO A 45 -1.54 -20.65 16.94
C PRO A 45 -0.90 -19.40 16.31
N TYR A 46 -0.17 -19.56 15.21
CA TYR A 46 0.50 -18.46 14.51
C TYR A 46 -0.49 -17.56 13.80
N VAL A 47 -1.55 -18.13 13.20
CA VAL A 47 -2.64 -17.37 12.59
C VAL A 47 -3.32 -16.48 13.62
N ILE A 48 -3.69 -17.04 14.78
CA ILE A 48 -4.33 -16.27 15.87
C ILE A 48 -3.40 -15.14 16.33
N SER A 49 -2.11 -15.45 16.56
CA SER A 49 -1.11 -14.44 16.95
C SER A 49 -1.00 -13.31 15.92
N GLY A 50 -0.85 -13.64 14.63
CA GLY A 50 -0.76 -12.67 13.54
C GLY A 50 -1.99 -11.76 13.44
N LEU A 51 -3.20 -12.31 13.63
CA LEU A 51 -4.44 -11.53 13.64
C LEU A 51 -4.49 -10.50 14.78
N THR A 52 -3.85 -10.78 15.93
CA THR A 52 -3.78 -9.82 17.04
C THR A 52 -2.64 -8.81 16.91
N TYR A 53 -1.63 -9.07 16.06
CA TYR A 53 -0.46 -8.21 15.92
C TYR A 53 -0.78 -6.89 15.22
N GLY A 54 -1.44 -6.96 14.06
CA GLY A 54 -1.90 -5.80 13.30
C GLY A 54 -0.81 -5.04 12.51
N PHE A 55 -1.25 -4.25 11.54
CA PHE A 55 -0.39 -3.57 10.57
C PHE A 55 0.52 -2.51 11.19
N GLU A 56 0.06 -1.79 12.21
CA GLU A 56 0.88 -0.75 12.86
C GLU A 56 2.13 -1.34 13.52
N LYS A 57 2.00 -2.46 14.24
CA LYS A 57 3.14 -3.16 14.84
C LYS A 57 4.04 -3.78 13.78
N TYR A 58 3.47 -4.28 12.68
CA TYR A 58 4.23 -4.72 11.52
C TYR A 58 5.11 -3.58 10.98
N ALA A 59 4.53 -2.41 10.70
CA ALA A 59 5.28 -1.28 10.17
C ALA A 59 6.34 -0.77 11.16
N LYS A 60 6.01 -0.68 12.45
CA LYS A 60 6.90 -0.14 13.47
C LYS A 60 8.02 -1.07 13.90
N ASN A 61 7.78 -2.38 13.97
CA ASN A 61 8.74 -3.32 14.54
C ASN A 61 9.43 -4.15 13.44
N ILE A 62 8.70 -4.57 12.40
CA ILE A 62 9.28 -5.43 11.36
C ILE A 62 10.02 -4.60 10.32
N LEU A 63 9.36 -3.60 9.73
CA LEU A 63 10.00 -2.82 8.66
C LEU A 63 11.22 -2.04 9.18
N THR A 64 11.12 -1.44 10.37
CA THR A 64 12.24 -0.68 10.93
C THR A 64 13.44 -1.56 11.25
N GLU A 65 13.22 -2.78 11.75
CA GLU A 65 14.27 -3.76 12.03
C GLU A 65 14.91 -4.27 10.74
N ILE A 66 14.12 -4.67 9.74
CA ILE A 66 14.62 -5.19 8.45
C ILE A 66 15.49 -4.16 7.74
N TYR A 67 15.06 -2.91 7.70
CA TYR A 67 15.75 -1.86 6.96
C TYR A 67 16.74 -1.06 7.82
N ASN A 68 16.78 -1.31 9.13
CA ASN A 68 17.55 -0.54 10.11
C ASN A 68 17.33 0.98 9.96
N LYS A 69 16.06 1.39 9.81
CA LYS A 69 15.66 2.78 9.58
C LYS A 69 14.38 3.13 10.35
N PRO A 70 14.24 4.36 10.86
CA PRO A 70 12.98 4.81 11.44
C PRO A 70 11.84 4.75 10.41
N LEU A 71 10.63 4.42 10.86
CA LEU A 71 9.46 4.30 9.97
C LEU A 71 9.19 5.59 9.19
N LYS A 72 9.44 6.76 9.78
CA LYS A 72 9.31 8.04 9.09
C LYS A 72 10.26 8.13 7.89
N GLN A 73 11.52 7.74 8.06
CA GLN A 73 12.50 7.75 6.97
C GLN A 73 12.08 6.79 5.85
N LEU A 74 11.62 5.58 6.19
CA LEU A 74 11.10 4.63 5.20
C LEU A 74 9.91 5.20 4.44
N SER A 75 8.97 5.83 5.15
CA SER A 75 7.82 6.49 4.53
C SER A 75 8.24 7.62 3.59
N ASP A 76 9.24 8.42 3.97
CA ASP A 76 9.72 9.53 3.16
C ASP A 76 10.41 9.01 1.88
N GLU A 77 11.30 8.01 2.01
CA GLU A 77 12.06 7.41 0.91
C GLU A 77 11.19 6.61 -0.08
N THR A 78 10.08 6.04 0.36
CA THR A 78 9.14 5.27 -0.49
C THR A 78 7.96 6.09 -0.99
N SER A 79 7.90 7.38 -0.64
CA SER A 79 6.83 8.26 -1.08
C SER A 79 6.98 8.70 -2.54
N MET A 80 5.88 9.16 -3.13
CA MET A 80 5.89 9.84 -4.43
C MET A 80 6.83 11.06 -4.44
N ARG A 81 6.99 11.73 -3.29
CA ARG A 81 7.85 12.91 -3.12
C ARG A 81 9.33 12.57 -3.33
N ALA A 82 9.76 11.36 -2.99
CA ALA A 82 11.14 10.91 -3.19
C ALA A 82 11.56 10.89 -4.66
N ILE A 83 10.60 10.72 -5.58
CA ILE A 83 10.83 10.66 -7.03
C ILE A 83 10.17 11.84 -7.78
N GLU A 84 9.77 12.90 -7.08
CA GLU A 84 9.02 14.02 -7.65
C GLU A 84 9.70 14.64 -8.87
N ASN A 85 11.01 14.88 -8.79
CA ASN A 85 11.79 15.47 -9.87
C ASN A 85 11.74 14.63 -11.16
N TYR A 86 11.69 13.30 -11.01
CA TYR A 86 11.51 12.40 -12.14
C TYR A 86 10.08 12.49 -12.69
N LEU A 87 9.06 12.48 -11.82
CA LEU A 87 7.65 12.56 -12.22
C LEU A 87 7.30 13.87 -12.93
N LYS A 88 7.88 15.00 -12.50
CA LYS A 88 7.70 16.31 -13.13
C LYS A 88 8.25 16.35 -14.56
N LYS A 89 9.42 15.72 -14.79
CA LYS A 89 10.12 15.70 -16.09
C LYS A 89 9.62 14.62 -17.04
N SER A 90 8.87 13.64 -16.54
CA SER A 90 8.47 12.47 -17.31
C SER A 90 7.19 12.76 -18.10
N GLU A 91 7.30 12.74 -19.43
CA GLU A 91 6.14 12.89 -20.33
C GLU A 91 5.32 11.59 -20.45
N LYS A 92 5.87 10.45 -20.02
CA LYS A 92 5.29 9.11 -20.21
C LYS A 92 4.45 8.60 -19.04
N ILE A 93 4.39 9.33 -17.93
CA ILE A 93 3.68 8.93 -16.69
C ILE A 93 2.50 9.87 -16.49
N TYR A 94 1.33 9.31 -16.26
CA TYR A 94 0.09 10.04 -16.00
C TYR A 94 -0.45 9.65 -14.63
N LEU A 95 -1.22 10.55 -14.01
CA LEU A 95 -1.90 10.28 -12.75
C LEU A 95 -3.40 10.31 -12.99
N MET A 96 -4.09 9.28 -12.52
CA MET A 96 -5.54 9.25 -12.40
C MET A 96 -5.90 9.13 -10.92
N HIS A 97 -6.73 10.03 -10.39
CA HIS A 97 -7.09 10.04 -8.99
C HIS A 97 -8.44 10.69 -8.70
N ASN A 98 -8.96 10.53 -7.47
CA ASN A 98 -10.25 11.05 -7.05
C ASN A 98 -10.10 12.05 -5.90
N GLN A 99 -10.83 13.16 -5.93
CA GLN A 99 -10.80 14.18 -4.87
C GLN A 99 -11.36 13.67 -3.54
N ASN A 100 -12.36 12.79 -3.60
CA ASN A 100 -12.99 12.19 -2.43
C ASN A 100 -12.34 10.86 -1.98
N ASP A 101 -11.07 10.62 -2.35
CA ASP A 101 -10.33 9.48 -1.82
C ASP A 101 -9.99 9.71 -0.33
N PHE A 102 -10.46 8.81 0.52
CA PHE A 102 -10.37 8.93 1.98
C PHE A 102 -8.96 8.68 2.54
N ILE A 103 -8.03 8.13 1.74
CA ILE A 103 -6.65 7.92 2.19
C ILE A 103 -5.77 9.18 2.04
N LEU A 104 -6.24 10.19 1.30
CA LEU A 104 -5.47 11.40 1.07
C LEU A 104 -5.37 12.27 2.31
N LYS A 105 -4.23 12.93 2.43
CA LYS A 105 -4.05 14.04 3.36
C LYS A 105 -4.47 15.34 2.71
N GLU A 106 -4.76 16.33 3.54
CA GLU A 106 -4.97 17.69 3.09
C GLU A 106 -3.78 18.17 2.24
N GLY A 107 -4.07 18.76 1.08
CA GLY A 107 -3.07 19.24 0.14
C GLY A 107 -2.55 18.23 -0.89
N ASP A 108 -2.84 16.92 -0.76
CA ASP A 108 -2.34 15.92 -1.72
C ASP A 108 -2.89 16.13 -3.14
N ILE A 109 -4.15 16.56 -3.30
CA ILE A 109 -4.70 16.91 -4.62
C ILE A 109 -3.95 18.08 -5.27
N ASN A 110 -3.59 19.10 -4.49
CA ASN A 110 -2.83 20.24 -5.00
C ASN A 110 -1.41 19.80 -5.37
N TYR A 111 -0.80 18.94 -4.55
CA TYR A 111 0.49 18.32 -4.83
C TYR A 111 0.47 17.56 -6.16
N PHE A 112 -0.54 16.72 -6.38
CA PHE A 112 -0.70 15.98 -7.63
C PHE A 112 -0.79 16.89 -8.85
N LYS A 113 -1.60 17.95 -8.78
CA LYS A 113 -1.69 18.95 -9.86
C LYS A 113 -0.35 19.64 -10.13
N GLN A 114 0.42 19.95 -9.09
CA GLN A 114 1.75 20.56 -9.22
C GLN A 114 2.77 19.61 -9.87
N VAL A 115 2.72 18.31 -9.57
CA VAL A 115 3.70 17.32 -10.07
C VAL A 115 3.39 16.88 -11.48
N PHE A 116 2.11 16.66 -11.81
CA PHE A 116 1.70 16.08 -13.08
C PHE A 116 1.15 17.11 -14.07
N GLY A 117 0.73 18.29 -13.62
CA GLY A 117 0.13 19.32 -14.49
C GLY A 117 -1.06 18.75 -15.27
N ASP A 118 -1.08 18.97 -16.58
CA ASP A 118 -2.12 18.45 -17.50
C ASP A 118 -2.17 16.91 -17.58
N ARG A 119 -1.17 16.20 -17.02
CA ARG A 119 -1.15 14.74 -16.90
C ARG A 119 -1.92 14.23 -15.67
N ALA A 120 -2.47 15.13 -14.84
CA ALA A 120 -3.28 14.81 -13.68
C ALA A 120 -4.78 14.77 -14.02
N TYR A 121 -5.34 13.58 -14.13
CA TYR A 121 -6.77 13.34 -14.29
C TYR A 121 -7.41 13.16 -12.92
N ILE A 122 -7.96 14.25 -12.38
CA ILE A 122 -8.53 14.31 -11.03
C ILE A 122 -10.06 14.40 -11.09
N TYR A 123 -10.76 13.32 -10.74
CA TYR A 123 -12.22 13.25 -10.76
C TYR A 123 -12.82 13.68 -9.41
N PRO A 124 -14.02 14.29 -9.38
CA PRO A 124 -14.65 14.72 -8.13
C PRO A 124 -15.05 13.54 -7.24
N TYR A 125 -15.47 12.42 -7.84
CA TYR A 125 -15.99 11.25 -7.12
C TYR A 125 -15.44 9.94 -7.68
N GLY A 126 -15.12 9.03 -6.77
CA GLY A 126 -14.69 7.66 -7.07
C GLY A 126 -14.02 6.96 -5.89
N GLY A 127 -13.70 7.67 -4.80
CA GLY A 127 -13.01 7.11 -3.64
C GLY A 127 -11.65 6.53 -4.00
N HIS A 128 -11.20 5.54 -3.23
CA HIS A 128 -9.95 4.83 -3.54
C HIS A 128 -10.18 3.82 -4.67
N CYS A 129 -9.83 4.21 -5.90
CA CYS A 129 -9.94 3.38 -7.12
C CYS A 129 -11.36 2.93 -7.53
N GLY A 130 -12.43 3.41 -6.90
CA GLY A 130 -13.79 2.90 -7.09
C GLY A 130 -14.49 3.29 -8.40
N ASN A 131 -13.84 4.10 -9.25
CA ASN A 131 -14.34 4.47 -10.57
C ASN A 131 -13.37 4.07 -11.70
N MET A 132 -12.44 3.14 -11.44
CA MET A 132 -11.43 2.73 -12.41
C MET A 132 -12.03 2.06 -13.66
N ASP A 133 -13.16 1.37 -13.49
CA ASP A 133 -13.93 0.70 -14.54
C ASP A 133 -15.03 1.58 -15.15
N HIS A 134 -15.20 2.82 -14.67
CA HIS A 134 -16.17 3.74 -15.23
C HIS A 134 -15.83 4.04 -16.69
N LYS A 135 -16.81 3.89 -17.60
CA LYS A 135 -16.62 3.98 -19.05
C LYS A 135 -15.82 5.21 -19.50
N ASP A 136 -16.07 6.37 -18.89
CA ASP A 136 -15.42 7.63 -19.26
C ASP A 136 -13.94 7.61 -18.84
N ASN A 137 -13.63 7.02 -17.68
CA ASN A 137 -12.28 6.90 -17.18
C ASN A 137 -11.47 5.87 -17.98
N VAL A 138 -12.10 4.74 -18.34
CA VAL A 138 -11.52 3.74 -19.23
C VAL A 138 -11.22 4.34 -20.60
N ALA A 139 -12.11 5.16 -21.15
CA ALA A 139 -11.87 5.85 -22.41
C ALA A 139 -10.66 6.78 -22.36
N VAL A 140 -10.47 7.51 -21.25
CA VAL A 140 -9.26 8.33 -21.01
C VAL A 140 -8.01 7.45 -21.01
N VAL A 141 -8.00 6.37 -20.23
CA VAL A 141 -6.86 5.45 -20.16
C VAL A 141 -6.53 4.87 -21.53
N GLN A 142 -7.52 4.37 -22.27
CA GLN A 142 -7.33 3.85 -23.62
C GLN A 142 -6.76 4.90 -24.58
N LYS A 143 -7.24 6.14 -24.50
CA LYS A 143 -6.71 7.25 -25.30
C LYS A 143 -5.23 7.51 -24.97
N LEU A 144 -4.86 7.54 -23.70
CA LEU A 144 -3.47 7.75 -23.26
C LEU A 144 -2.51 6.67 -23.78
N PHE A 145 -2.95 5.41 -23.87
CA PHE A 145 -2.13 4.33 -24.41
C PHE A 145 -2.09 4.27 -25.94
N LYS A 146 -3.12 4.77 -26.63
CA LYS A 146 -3.16 4.85 -28.11
C LYS A 146 -2.40 6.04 -28.70
N LEU A 147 -2.11 7.07 -27.89
CA LEU A 147 -1.34 8.25 -28.30
C LEU A 147 0.19 8.00 -28.28
N LYS A 148 0.63 6.76 -28.09
CA LYS A 148 2.03 6.33 -28.17
C LYS A 148 2.29 5.52 -29.42
#